data_AF-A0A0G0H1C0-F1
#
_entry.id   AF-A0A0G0H1C0-F1
#
_cell.length_a   1.000
_cell.length_b   1.000
_cell.length_c   1.000
_cell.angle_alpha   90.00
_cell.angle_beta   90.00
_cell.angle_gamma   90.00
#
_symmetry.space_group_name_H-M   'P 1'
#
loop_
_entity.id
_entity.type
_entity.pdbx_description
1 polymer ?
#
loop_
_entity_poly.entity_id
_entity_poly.type
_entity_poly.pdbx_seq_one_letter_code
_entity_poly.pdbx_strand_id
1 'polypeptide(L)'
;MMTHFGLITCARYAFPPNYLKYCGPLKSSEIQSYLKESASDQKLSELISQFETLYPYLTFIAHENGIADPYDMRVVEAYWVGNTLLKKLSQKSLYQHFSDNLSLKKRLT
;
A
#
# COMPACT_ATOMS: atom_id res chain seq x y z
N MET A 1 8.80 14.35 16.00
CA MET A 1 8.38 13.16 15.24
C MET A 1 7.80 13.69 13.93
N MET A 2 8.40 13.39 12.78
CA MET A 2 7.86 13.87 11.50
C MET A 2 6.63 13.03 11.14
N THR A 3 5.50 13.69 10.97
CA THR A 3 4.26 13.05 10.51
C THR A 3 4.41 12.66 9.05
N HIS A 4 4.31 11.37 8.78
CA HIS A 4 4.33 10.80 7.43
C HIS A 4 2.90 10.79 6.88
N PHE A 5 2.49 11.91 6.28
CA PHE A 5 1.12 12.10 5.81
C PHE A 5 0.64 11.03 4.82
N GLY A 6 1.52 10.54 3.95
CA GLY A 6 1.21 9.44 3.03
C GLY A 6 0.90 8.13 3.76
N LEU A 7 1.69 7.74 4.76
CA LEU A 7 1.43 6.55 5.57
C LEU A 7 0.08 6.63 6.31
N ILE A 8 -0.24 7.77 6.92
CA ILE A 8 -1.53 7.99 7.61
C ILE A 8 -2.69 7.93 6.60
N THR A 9 -2.53 8.54 5.43
CA THR A 9 -3.54 8.50 4.37
C THR A 9 -3.77 7.07 3.90
N CYS A 10 -2.70 6.32 3.70
CA CYS A 10 -2.77 4.92 3.32
C CYS A 10 -3.48 4.08 4.38
N ALA A 11 -3.15 4.28 5.66
CA ALA A 11 -3.83 3.62 6.79
C ALA A 11 -5.33 3.97 6.84
N ARG A 12 -5.70 5.22 6.54
CA ARG A 12 -7.11 5.67 6.56
C ARG A 12 -7.95 4.94 5.51
N TYR A 13 -7.42 4.73 4.32
CA TYR A 13 -8.10 3.97 3.26
C TYR A 13 -8.03 2.45 3.46
N ALA A 14 -6.95 1.93 4.06
CA ALA A 14 -6.78 0.51 4.37
C ALA A 14 -7.66 0.04 5.54
N PHE A 15 -8.05 0.94 6.45
CA PHE A 15 -8.76 0.59 7.68
C PHE A 15 -10.14 -0.04 7.47
N PRO A 16 -11.07 0.49 6.65
CA PRO A 16 -12.40 -0.10 6.49
C PRO A 16 -12.41 -1.58 6.07
N PRO A 17 -11.71 -2.02 5.00
CA PRO A 17 -11.68 -3.44 4.64
C PRO A 17 -10.92 -4.30 5.67
N ASN A 18 -9.94 -3.75 6.37
CA ASN A 18 -9.24 -4.45 7.45
C ASN A 18 -10.11 -4.67 8.69
N TYR A 19 -10.90 -3.67 9.08
CA TYR A 19 -11.87 -3.77 10.16
C TYR A 19 -12.91 -4.85 9.87
N LEU A 20 -13.33 -4.99 8.62
CA LEU A 20 -14.23 -6.04 8.14
C LEU A 20 -13.54 -7.40 7.90
N LYS A 21 -12.22 -7.50 8.17
CA LYS A 21 -11.40 -8.71 8.02
C LYS A 21 -11.28 -9.22 6.58
N TYR A 22 -11.41 -8.35 5.58
CA TYR A 22 -11.23 -8.71 4.17
C TYR A 22 -9.77 -8.66 3.70
N CYS A 23 -8.93 -7.84 4.33
CA CYS A 23 -7.52 -7.66 3.93
C CYS A 23 -6.64 -7.22 5.11
N GLY A 24 -5.34 -7.53 5.05
CA GLY A 24 -4.35 -7.10 6.03
C GLY A 24 -4.37 -7.89 7.34
N PRO A 25 -3.54 -7.51 8.32
CA PRO A 25 -3.38 -8.25 9.57
C PRO A 25 -4.63 -8.13 10.47
N LEU A 26 -4.84 -9.10 11.37
CA LEU A 26 -5.92 -9.08 12.38
C LEU A 26 -5.64 -8.08 13.52
N LYS A 27 -5.34 -6.82 13.17
CA LYS A 27 -4.87 -5.75 14.06
C LYS A 27 -5.57 -4.41 13.78
N SER A 28 -6.83 -4.45 13.37
CA SER A 28 -7.61 -3.26 13.02
C SER A 28 -7.72 -2.25 14.17
N SER A 29 -7.73 -2.72 15.43
CA SER A 29 -7.70 -1.84 16.61
C SER A 29 -6.41 -1.03 16.72
N GLU A 30 -5.25 -1.62 16.40
CA GLU A 30 -3.97 -0.91 16.40
C GLU A 30 -3.95 0.17 15.31
N ILE A 31 -4.41 -0.16 14.10
CA ILE A 31 -4.56 0.81 13.00
C ILE A 31 -5.51 1.96 13.41
N GLN A 32 -6.62 1.64 14.07
CA GLN A 32 -7.56 2.66 14.54
C GLN A 32 -6.94 3.62 15.55
N SER A 33 -6.09 3.14 16.47
CA SER A 33 -5.38 4.00 17.43
C SER A 33 -4.48 5.01 16.73
N TYR A 34 -3.68 4.56 15.75
CA TYR A 34 -2.85 5.46 14.93
C TYR A 34 -3.69 6.54 14.21
N LEU A 35 -4.86 6.17 13.68
CA LEU A 35 -5.75 7.11 12.99
C LEU A 35 -6.38 8.14 13.94
N LYS A 36 -6.74 7.75 15.17
CA LYS A 36 -7.26 8.67 16.19
C LYS A 36 -6.20 9.69 16.61
N GLU A 37 -4.96 9.24 16.75
CA GLU A 37 -3.83 10.09 17.18
C GLU A 37 -3.20 10.86 16.02
N SER A 38 -3.59 10.58 14.78
CA SER A 38 -2.92 11.08 13.56
C SER A 38 -1.40 10.86 13.63
N ALA A 39 -1.00 9.74 14.21
CA ALA A 39 0.39 9.38 14.44
C ALA A 39 0.92 8.49 13.32
N SER A 40 2.22 8.57 13.09
CA SER A 40 2.92 7.73 12.13
C SER A 40 4.30 7.39 12.65
N ASP A 41 4.64 6.11 12.66
CA ASP A 41 5.93 5.60 13.06
C ASP A 41 6.26 4.33 12.24
N GLN A 42 7.40 3.71 12.57
CA GLN A 42 7.82 2.46 11.94
C GLN A 42 6.83 1.32 12.17
N LYS A 43 6.16 1.27 13.33
CA LYS A 43 5.23 0.18 13.64
C LYS A 43 3.96 0.29 12.81
N LEU A 44 3.46 1.49 12.53
CA LEU A 44 2.36 1.67 11.56
C LEU A 44 2.80 1.23 10.15
N SER A 45 4.02 1.55 9.74
CA SER A 45 4.58 1.08 8.46
C SER A 45 4.62 -0.45 8.38
N GLU A 46 5.05 -1.12 9.45
CA GLU A 46 5.05 -2.59 9.54
C GLU A 46 3.64 -3.19 9.52
N LEU A 47 2.62 -2.51 10.07
CA LEU A 47 1.23 -2.95 9.97
C LEU A 47 0.70 -2.84 8.54
N ILE A 48 0.98 -1.72 7.87
CA ILE A 48 0.51 -1.47 6.50
C ILE A 48 1.24 -2.37 5.50
N SER A 49 2.52 -2.71 5.73
CA SER A 49 3.28 -3.58 4.83
C SER A 49 2.76 -5.03 4.79
N GLN A 50 1.99 -5.45 5.79
CA GLN A 50 1.35 -6.78 5.85
C GLN A 50 0.11 -6.91 4.96
N PHE A 51 -0.35 -5.84 4.29
CA PHE A 51 -1.42 -5.94 3.32
C PHE A 51 -0.89 -6.51 2.00
N GLU A 52 -1.20 -7.78 1.77
CA GLU A 52 -0.62 -8.61 0.70
C GLU A 52 -0.68 -7.99 -0.70
N THR A 53 -1.77 -7.30 -1.07
CA THR A 53 -1.88 -6.66 -2.39
C THR A 53 -1.49 -5.18 -2.36
N LEU A 54 -1.84 -4.47 -1.28
CA LEU A 54 -1.60 -3.03 -1.15
C LEU A 54 -0.11 -2.70 -1.20
N TYR A 55 0.68 -3.31 -0.31
CA TYR A 55 2.08 -2.94 -0.14
C TYR A 55 2.95 -3.29 -1.35
N PRO A 56 2.81 -4.47 -2.00
CA PRO A 56 3.52 -4.72 -3.25
C PRO A 56 3.15 -3.74 -4.36
N TYR A 57 1.90 -3.27 -4.44
CA TYR A 57 1.52 -2.29 -5.47
C TYR A 57 2.11 -0.91 -5.18
N LEU A 58 2.08 -0.44 -3.92
CA LEU A 58 2.76 0.81 -3.55
C LEU A 58 4.26 0.76 -3.88
N THR A 59 4.91 -0.36 -3.54
CA THR A 59 6.33 -0.59 -3.86
C THR A 59 6.59 -0.57 -5.36
N PHE A 60 5.71 -1.18 -6.16
CA PHE A 60 5.81 -1.17 -7.62
C PHE A 60 5.66 0.23 -8.20
N ILE A 61 4.64 0.99 -7.79
CA ILE A 61 4.42 2.37 -8.26
C ILE A 61 5.64 3.24 -7.92
N ALA A 62 6.17 3.11 -6.71
CA ALA A 62 7.34 3.84 -6.26
C ALA A 62 8.58 3.49 -7.09
N HIS A 63 8.86 2.19 -7.28
CA HIS A 63 9.98 1.69 -8.07
C HIS A 63 9.97 2.20 -9.51
N GLU A 64 8.86 2.04 -10.22
CA GLU A 64 8.73 2.46 -11.63
C GLU A 64 8.81 3.98 -11.81
N ASN A 65 8.68 4.74 -10.72
CA ASN A 65 8.81 6.19 -10.71
C ASN A 65 10.10 6.70 -10.05
N GLY A 66 11.02 5.81 -9.65
CA GLY A 66 12.27 6.19 -8.99
C GLY A 66 12.07 6.87 -7.61
N ILE A 67 10.97 6.54 -6.93
CA ILE A 67 10.65 7.06 -5.60
C ILE A 67 11.08 6.01 -4.58
N ALA A 68 11.94 6.39 -3.64
CA ALA A 68 12.50 5.46 -2.65
C ALA A 68 11.47 5.01 -1.60
N ASP A 69 10.55 5.92 -1.24
CA ASP A 69 9.55 5.69 -0.20
C ASP A 69 8.21 5.22 -0.80
N PRO A 70 7.78 3.98 -0.56
CA PRO A 70 6.48 3.48 -1.04
C PRO A 70 5.28 4.19 -0.39
N TYR A 71 5.48 4.89 0.72
CA TYR A 71 4.45 5.67 1.39
C TYR A 71 4.49 7.15 1.01
N ASP A 72 5.31 7.56 0.03
CA ASP A 72 5.27 8.92 -0.53
C ASP A 72 3.83 9.25 -0.93
N MET A 73 3.37 10.45 -0.56
CA MET A 73 1.98 10.86 -0.76
C MET A 73 1.51 10.68 -2.21
N ARG A 74 2.40 10.92 -3.19
CA ARG A 74 2.11 10.77 -4.62
C ARG A 74 1.88 9.31 -5.00
N VAL A 75 2.62 8.39 -4.37
CA VAL A 75 2.48 6.94 -4.57
C VAL A 75 1.16 6.45 -3.97
N VAL A 76 0.86 6.88 -2.75
CA VAL A 76 -0.40 6.55 -2.05
C VAL A 76 -1.61 7.06 -2.83
N GLU A 77 -1.56 8.31 -3.32
CA GLU A 77 -2.61 8.88 -4.18
C GLU A 77 -2.77 8.08 -5.48
N ALA A 78 -1.66 7.71 -6.13
CA ALA A 78 -1.68 6.93 -7.36
C ALA A 78 -2.39 5.59 -7.17
N TYR A 79 -2.18 4.92 -6.04
CA TYR A 79 -2.83 3.65 -5.74
C TYR A 79 -4.33 3.80 -5.48
N TRP A 80 -4.74 4.77 -4.63
CA TRP A 80 -6.12 4.86 -4.16
C TRP A 80 -7.07 5.56 -5.13
N VAL A 81 -6.60 6.62 -5.79
CA VAL A 81 -7.45 7.52 -6.60
C VAL A 81 -6.94 7.61 -8.04
N GLY A 82 -5.63 7.38 -8.24
CA GLY A 82 -4.97 7.47 -9.54
C GLY A 82 -4.40 8.86 -9.80
N ASN A 83 -3.20 8.90 -10.38
CA ASN A 83 -2.55 10.13 -10.83
C ASN A 83 -1.56 9.86 -11.97
N THR A 84 -0.70 10.83 -12.30
CA THR A 84 0.24 10.72 -13.42
C THR A 84 1.33 9.67 -13.26
N LEU A 85 1.62 9.19 -12.04
CA LEU A 85 2.59 8.12 -11.80
C LEU A 85 2.18 6.81 -12.48
N LEU A 86 0.86 6.57 -12.61
CA LEU A 86 0.32 5.38 -13.27
C LEU A 86 0.60 5.35 -14.78
N LYS A 87 0.87 6.51 -15.41
CA LYS A 87 1.14 6.59 -16.86
C LYS A 87 2.45 5.92 -17.28
N LYS A 88 3.38 5.74 -16.34
CA LYS A 88 4.67 5.06 -16.60
C LYS A 88 4.58 3.55 -16.44
N LEU A 89 3.48 3.03 -15.88
CA LEU A 89 3.32 1.61 -15.61
C LEU A 89 2.85 0.89 -16.87
N SER A 90 3.54 -0.19 -17.23
CA SER A 90 3.06 -1.09 -18.27
C SER A 90 2.22 -2.21 -17.66
N GLN A 91 1.20 -2.68 -18.38
CA GLN A 91 0.42 -3.85 -17.94
C GLN A 91 1.31 -5.09 -17.77
N LYS A 92 2.35 -5.22 -18.62
CA LYS A 92 3.32 -6.30 -18.56
C LYS A 92 4.15 -6.26 -17.27
N SER A 93 4.71 -5.10 -16.91
CA SER A 93 5.51 -4.96 -15.69
C SER A 93 4.67 -5.15 -14.44
N LEU A 94 3.42 -4.67 -14.44
CA LEU A 94 2.47 -4.91 -13.35
C LEU A 94 2.16 -6.41 -13.18
N TYR A 95 1.86 -7.11 -14.29
CA TYR A 95 1.58 -8.54 -14.26
C TYR A 95 2.77 -9.35 -13.75
N GLN A 96 3.99 -9.04 -14.20
CA GLN A 96 5.20 -9.69 -13.73
C GLN A 96 5.41 -9.47 -12.23
N HIS A 97 5.32 -8.21 -11.77
CA HIS A 97 5.47 -7.87 -10.37
C HIS A 97 4.49 -8.64 -9.48
N PHE A 98 3.21 -8.71 -9.84
CA PHE A 98 2.24 -9.47 -9.06
C PHE A 98 2.39 -10.98 -9.19
N SER A 99 2.78 -11.50 -10.36
CA SER A 99 3.03 -12.94 -10.51
C SER A 99 4.16 -13.40 -9.59
N ASP A 100 5.21 -12.59 -9.49
CA ASP A 100 6.40 -12.90 -8.70
C ASP A 100 6.14 -12.70 -7.19
N ASN A 101 5.41 -11.65 -6.80
CA ASN A 101 5.19 -11.30 -5.40
C ASN A 101 3.95 -11.94 -4.76
N LEU A 102 2.90 -12.26 -5.52
CA LEU A 102 1.65 -12.83 -4.99
C LEU A 102 1.50 -14.33 -5.23
N SER A 103 2.52 -15.00 -5.78
CA SER A 103 2.48 -16.44 -6.10
C SER A 103 1.19 -16.83 -6.86
N LEU A 104 0.69 -15.94 -7.73
CA LEU A 104 -0.56 -16.17 -8.44
C LEU A 104 -0.37 -17.44 -9.28
N LYS A 105 -1.12 -18.51 -8.95
CA LYS A 105 -1.14 -19.72 -9.77
C LYS A 105 -1.48 -19.29 -11.19
N LYS A 106 -0.54 -19.48 -12.12
CA LYS A 106 -0.78 -19.32 -13.56
C LYS A 106 -2.05 -20.11 -13.87
N ARG A 107 -3.17 -19.43 -14.14
CA ARG A 107 -4.33 -20.11 -14.68
C ARG A 107 -3.91 -20.54 -16.08
N LEU A 108 -3.89 -21.86 -16.28
CA LEU A 108 -3.58 -22.53 -17.53
C LEU A 108 -4.37 -21.88 -18.66
N THR A 109 -3.64 -21.42 -19.68
CA THR A 109 -4.15 -21.25 -21.05
C THR A 109 -4.78 -22.54 -21.53
#